data_AF-A0AAV2E5I4-F1
#
_entry.id   AF-A0AAV2E5I4-F1
#
_cell.length_a   1.000
_cell.length_b   1.000
_cell.length_c   1.000
_cell.angle_alpha   90.00
_cell.angle_beta   90.00
_cell.angle_gamma   90.00
#
_symmetry.space_group_name_H-M   'P 1'
#
loop_
_entity.id
_entity.type
_entity.pdbx_description
1 polymer ?
#
loop_
_entity_poly.entity_id
_entity_poly.type
_entity_poly.pdbx_seq_one_letter_code
_entity_poly.pdbx_strand_id
1 'polypeptide(L)'
;MMVGRLSSVFPTARVRHLDKERSDHRPILCDTNGEEDEESKWEWSFKFDPHWVRHGECPKVIEEAWKQDPHADTLTKLLSCRSKFEQWSRTAFPNFRIHRARIRRARKMLELTRRSLVVETQLKQLDKEEEELDHNEELY
;
A
#
# COMPACT_ATOMS: atom_id res chain seq x y z
N MET A 1 10.19 23.81 -37.72
CA MET A 1 9.55 23.61 -36.40
C MET A 1 10.64 23.37 -35.39
N MET A 2 10.85 24.29 -34.44
CA MET A 2 11.78 24.06 -33.33
C MET A 2 11.10 23.12 -32.33
N VAL A 3 11.67 21.93 -32.15
CA VAL A 3 11.27 21.03 -31.06
C VAL A 3 11.85 21.63 -29.78
N GLY A 4 11.02 22.33 -29.00
CA GLY A 4 11.43 22.85 -27.70
C GLY A 4 11.84 21.70 -26.79
N ARG A 5 12.93 21.85 -26.03
CA ARG A 5 13.30 20.86 -25.01
C ARG A 5 12.17 20.77 -23.98
N LEU A 6 11.81 19.56 -23.56
CA LEU A 6 10.84 19.35 -22.49
C LEU A 6 11.20 20.19 -21.24
N SER A 7 12.50 20.29 -20.92
CA SER A 7 13.03 21.09 -19.80
C SER A 7 12.80 22.60 -19.92
N SER A 8 12.62 23.14 -21.14
CA SER A 8 12.33 24.57 -21.32
C SER A 8 10.85 24.90 -21.18
N VAL A 9 9.97 23.91 -21.38
CA VAL A 9 8.51 24.09 -21.28
C VAL A 9 8.00 23.64 -19.91
N PHE A 10 8.62 22.61 -19.31
CA PHE A 10 8.28 22.03 -18.02
C PHE A 10 9.53 21.98 -17.13
N PRO A 11 9.97 23.13 -16.57
CA PRO A 11 11.21 23.22 -15.80
C PRO A 11 11.17 22.42 -14.48
N THR A 12 9.96 22.12 -13.98
CA THR A 12 9.73 21.32 -12.78
C THR A 12 9.48 19.85 -13.08
N ALA A 13 9.58 19.43 -14.35
CA ALA A 13 9.30 18.05 -14.73
C ALA A 13 10.28 17.08 -14.06
N ARG A 14 9.74 15.99 -13.52
CA ARG A 14 10.50 14.91 -12.88
C ARG A 14 10.25 13.60 -13.61
N VAL A 15 11.28 12.76 -13.66
CA VAL A 15 11.18 11.40 -14.18
C VAL A 15 11.52 10.45 -13.06
N ARG A 16 10.60 9.54 -12.74
CA ARG A 16 10.80 8.49 -11.75
C ARG A 16 10.47 7.13 -12.34
N HIS A 17 11.28 6.14 -11.99
CA HIS A 17 10.97 4.74 -12.31
C HIS A 17 10.03 4.24 -11.21
N LEU A 18 8.86 3.76 -11.60
CA LEU A 18 7.94 3.12 -10.66
C LEU A 18 8.44 1.72 -10.32
N ASP A 19 8.15 1.30 -9.09
CA ASP A 19 8.51 -0.03 -8.61
C ASP A 19 7.81 -1.12 -9.42
N LYS A 20 8.48 -2.26 -9.46
CA LYS A 20 7.99 -3.45 -10.14
C LYS A 20 6.97 -4.14 -9.24
N GLU A 21 5.67 -4.02 -9.54
CA GLU A 21 4.64 -4.73 -8.78
C GLU A 21 4.39 -6.15 -9.32
N ARG A 22 4.11 -6.31 -10.63
CA ARG A 22 3.76 -7.61 -11.24
C ARG A 22 4.27 -7.85 -12.67
N SER A 23 4.81 -6.83 -13.34
CA SER A 23 5.37 -6.94 -14.71
C SER A 23 6.88 -6.89 -14.65
N ASP A 24 7.62 -7.59 -15.52
CA ASP A 24 9.07 -7.46 -15.69
C ASP A 24 9.55 -6.08 -16.18
N HIS A 25 8.61 -5.18 -16.47
CA HIS A 25 8.88 -3.78 -16.81
C HIS A 25 8.83 -2.88 -15.58
N ARG A 26 9.74 -1.89 -15.53
CA ARG A 26 9.70 -0.77 -14.60
C ARG A 26 9.12 0.44 -15.32
N PRO A 27 7.85 0.80 -15.11
CA PRO A 27 7.25 1.94 -15.80
C PRO A 27 8.02 3.22 -15.52
N ILE A 28 8.17 4.06 -16.54
CA ILE A 28 8.74 5.40 -16.37
C ILE A 28 7.57 6.36 -16.21
N LEU A 29 7.47 6.99 -15.04
CA LEU A 29 6.54 8.10 -14.81
C LEU A 29 7.28 9.40 -15.11
N CYS A 30 6.81 10.12 -16.12
CA CYS A 30 7.21 11.50 -16.37
C CYS A 30 6.10 12.42 -15.85
N ASP A 31 6.39 13.12 -14.76
CA ASP A 31 5.50 14.11 -14.17
C ASP A 31 5.94 15.50 -14.61
N THR A 32 5.07 16.22 -15.31
CA THR A 32 5.32 17.58 -15.79
C THR A 32 4.77 18.67 -14.88
N ASN A 33 3.97 18.31 -13.87
CA ASN A 33 3.35 19.27 -12.93
C ASN A 33 4.32 19.63 -11.80
N GLY A 34 5.27 18.76 -11.48
CA GLY A 34 6.37 19.06 -10.56
C GLY A 34 5.92 19.34 -9.13
N GLU A 35 4.76 18.81 -8.74
CA GLU A 35 4.29 18.88 -7.37
C GLU A 35 5.26 18.11 -6.45
N GLU A 36 5.52 18.66 -5.27
CA GLU A 36 6.33 18.01 -4.23
C GLU A 36 5.81 16.61 -3.97
N ASP A 37 6.74 15.65 -3.78
CA ASP A 37 6.48 14.23 -3.56
C ASP A 37 5.18 14.03 -2.75
N GLU A 38 4.08 13.71 -3.46
CA GLU A 38 2.80 13.35 -2.83
C GLU A 38 2.95 12.11 -1.94
N GLU A 39 4.09 11.42 -2.01
CA GLU A 39 4.50 10.41 -1.03
C GLU A 39 4.48 10.94 0.42
N SER A 40 4.67 12.24 0.64
CA SER A 40 4.48 12.88 1.96
C SER A 40 3.02 13.12 2.35
N LYS A 41 2.10 13.12 1.37
CA LYS A 41 0.63 13.24 1.56
C LYS A 41 -0.11 11.91 1.47
N TRP A 42 0.60 10.79 1.35
CA TRP A 42 0.02 9.50 1.73
C TRP A 42 -0.07 9.41 3.26
N GLU A 43 -0.81 10.34 3.86
CA GLU A 43 -1.46 10.07 5.14
C GLU A 43 -2.15 8.72 4.96
N TRP A 44 -1.83 7.79 5.86
CA TRP A 44 -2.42 6.48 5.92
C TRP A 44 -3.95 6.63 5.85
N SER A 45 -4.50 6.48 4.66
CA SER A 45 -5.93 6.44 4.46
C SER A 45 -6.37 5.06 4.92
N PHE A 46 -7.42 5.02 5.73
CA PHE A 46 -8.08 3.76 6.02
C PHE A 46 -8.50 3.15 4.69
N LYS A 47 -7.94 1.98 4.37
CA LYS A 47 -8.33 1.16 3.23
C LYS A 47 -9.03 -0.06 3.77
N PHE A 48 -10.29 -0.22 3.40
CA PHE A 48 -11.04 -1.42 3.72
C PHE A 48 -10.47 -2.60 2.94
N ASP A 49 -10.29 -3.73 3.62
CA ASP A 49 -9.92 -4.99 2.99
C ASP A 49 -11.15 -5.91 2.93
N PRO A 50 -11.57 -6.36 1.73
CA PRO A 50 -12.69 -7.30 1.58
C PRO A 50 -12.56 -8.58 2.42
N HIS A 51 -11.34 -9.05 2.69
CA HIS A 51 -11.10 -10.26 3.49
C HIS A 51 -11.57 -10.11 4.93
N TRP A 52 -11.63 -8.88 5.46
CA TRP A 52 -12.13 -8.63 6.81
C TRP A 52 -13.57 -9.11 7.01
N VAL A 53 -14.39 -9.14 5.96
CA VAL A 53 -15.79 -9.62 6.02
C VAL A 53 -15.88 -11.12 6.35
N ARG A 54 -14.86 -11.90 5.98
CA ARG A 54 -14.84 -13.35 6.23
C ARG A 54 -14.50 -13.69 7.68
N HIS A 55 -13.89 -12.75 8.41
CA HIS A 55 -13.59 -12.95 9.82
C HIS A 55 -14.87 -12.94 10.67
N GLY A 56 -15.12 -14.00 11.44
CA GLY A 56 -16.37 -14.17 12.19
C GLY A 56 -16.68 -13.07 13.22
N GLU A 57 -15.67 -12.31 13.65
CA GLU A 57 -15.84 -11.15 14.55
C GLU A 57 -16.21 -9.84 13.84
N CYS A 58 -16.02 -9.75 12.52
CA CYS A 58 -16.23 -8.52 11.76
C CYS A 58 -17.63 -7.91 11.97
N PRO A 59 -18.74 -8.67 11.87
CA PRO A 59 -20.07 -8.12 12.13
C PRO A 59 -20.24 -7.55 13.53
N LYS A 60 -19.63 -8.20 14.55
CA LYS A 60 -19.71 -7.76 15.94
C LYS A 60 -19.01 -6.43 16.14
N VAL A 61 -17.81 -6.26 15.57
CA VAL A 61 -17.04 -5.02 15.68
C VAL A 61 -17.79 -3.84 15.04
N ILE A 62 -18.41 -4.07 13.88
CA ILE A 62 -19.23 -3.05 13.21
C ILE A 62 -20.45 -2.69 14.08
N GLU A 63 -21.16 -3.70 14.58
CA GLU A 63 -22.36 -3.51 15.40
C GLU A 63 -22.06 -2.75 16.71
N GLU A 64 -21.00 -3.15 17.42
CA GLU A 64 -20.55 -2.49 18.65
C GLU A 64 -20.15 -1.04 18.39
N ALA A 65 -19.37 -0.79 17.34
CA ALA A 65 -18.94 0.57 16.99
C ALA A 65 -20.12 1.45 16.53
N TRP A 66 -21.10 0.88 15.84
CA TRP A 66 -22.30 1.59 15.37
C TRP A 66 -23.25 1.95 16.52
N LYS A 67 -23.37 1.07 17.51
CA LYS A 67 -24.22 1.25 18.70
C LYS A 67 -23.57 2.06 19.82
N GLN A 68 -22.28 2.40 19.71
CA GLN A 68 -21.54 3.11 20.73
C GLN A 68 -22.16 4.47 21.11
N ASP A 69 -22.69 5.20 20.13
CA ASP A 69 -23.47 6.41 20.36
C ASP A 69 -24.76 6.37 19.52
N PRO A 70 -25.90 5.97 20.13
CA PRO A 70 -27.17 5.88 19.42
C PRO A 70 -27.67 7.23 18.88
N HIS A 71 -27.29 8.35 19.51
CA HIS A 71 -27.78 9.68 19.21
C HIS A 71 -26.92 10.44 18.20
N ALA A 72 -25.69 9.96 17.94
CA ALA A 72 -24.83 10.51 16.91
C ALA A 72 -25.45 10.43 15.50
N ASP A 73 -25.07 11.39 14.66
CA ASP A 73 -25.42 11.39 13.25
C ASP A 73 -24.67 10.29 12.48
N THR A 74 -25.11 10.04 11.26
CA THR A 74 -24.57 8.96 10.42
C THR A 74 -23.08 9.13 10.13
N LEU A 75 -22.62 10.37 9.91
CA LEU A 75 -21.21 10.64 9.61
C LEU A 75 -20.33 10.32 10.82
N THR A 76 -20.73 10.74 12.01
CA THR A 76 -20.00 10.47 13.26
C THR A 76 -19.96 8.97 13.54
N LYS A 77 -21.07 8.26 13.33
CA LYS A 77 -21.12 6.79 13.45
C LYS A 77 -20.17 6.11 12.47
N LEU A 78 -20.14 6.52 11.21
CA LEU A 78 -19.20 5.99 10.21
C LEU A 78 -17.73 6.23 10.58
N LEU A 79 -17.40 7.42 11.09
CA LEU A 79 -16.04 7.73 11.54
C LEU A 79 -15.64 6.91 12.78
N SER A 80 -16.58 6.69 13.71
CA SER A 80 -16.39 5.81 14.87
C SER A 80 -16.14 4.36 14.43
N CYS A 81 -16.99 3.84 13.54
CA CYS A 81 -16.82 2.52 12.93
C CYS A 81 -15.46 2.40 12.24
N ARG A 82 -15.08 3.38 11.41
CA ARG A 82 -13.75 3.40 10.77
C ARG A 82 -12.63 3.26 11.80
N SER A 83 -12.64 4.07 12.85
CA SER A 83 -11.58 4.08 13.87
C SER A 83 -11.50 2.75 14.64
N LYS A 84 -12.65 2.23 15.09
CA LYS A 84 -12.74 0.95 15.80
C LYS A 84 -12.32 -0.22 14.93
N PHE A 85 -12.79 -0.23 13.69
CA PHE A 85 -12.52 -1.29 12.73
C PHE A 85 -11.06 -1.26 12.26
N GLU A 86 -10.45 -0.08 12.13
CA GLU A 86 -9.02 0.06 11.91
C GLU A 86 -8.19 -0.48 13.08
N GLN A 87 -8.60 -0.23 14.33
CA GLN A 87 -7.89 -0.79 15.48
C GLN A 87 -7.99 -2.31 15.52
N TRP A 88 -9.19 -2.84 15.33
CA TRP A 88 -9.42 -4.29 15.30
C TRP A 88 -8.68 -4.98 14.16
N SER A 89 -8.64 -4.40 12.96
CA SER A 89 -7.95 -5.04 11.82
C SER A 89 -6.44 -5.20 12.06
N ARG A 90 -5.83 -4.30 12.84
CA ARG A 90 -4.42 -4.41 13.24
C ARG A 90 -4.16 -5.58 14.20
N THR A 91 -5.15 -5.97 15.01
CA THR A 91 -5.04 -7.07 15.97
C THR A 91 -5.53 -8.40 15.43
N ALA A 92 -6.51 -8.38 14.51
CA ALA A 92 -7.04 -9.58 13.86
C ALA A 92 -6.09 -10.09 12.75
N PHE A 93 -5.35 -9.19 12.09
CA PHE A 93 -4.45 -9.53 10.98
C PHE A 93 -2.99 -9.07 11.20
N PRO A 94 -2.35 -9.37 12.36
CA PRO A 94 -1.02 -8.85 12.69
C PRO A 94 0.06 -9.47 11.79
N ASN A 95 -0.05 -10.77 11.50
CA ASN A 95 0.95 -11.52 10.76
C ASN A 95 1.09 -11.01 9.32
N PHE A 96 -0.01 -10.73 8.63
CA PHE A 96 0.01 -10.23 7.25
C PHE A 96 0.69 -8.87 7.13
N ARG A 97 0.34 -7.93 8.03
CA ARG A 97 0.94 -6.59 8.04
C ARG A 97 2.45 -6.66 8.34
N ILE A 98 2.85 -7.50 9.28
CA ILE A 98 4.26 -7.72 9.63
C ILE A 98 5.02 -8.35 8.45
N HIS A 99 4.46 -9.40 7.82
CA HIS A 99 5.09 -10.09 6.69
C HIS A 99 5.24 -9.17 5.48
N ARG A 100 4.19 -8.43 5.09
CA ARG A 100 4.26 -7.44 4.00
C ARG A 100 5.26 -6.33 4.30
N ALA A 101 5.28 -5.80 5.52
CA ALA A 101 6.24 -4.77 5.91
C ALA A 101 7.69 -5.30 5.86
N ARG A 102 7.92 -6.55 6.26
CA ARG A 102 9.22 -7.22 6.17
C ARG A 102 9.67 -7.35 4.71
N ILE A 103 8.81 -7.87 3.82
CA ILE A 103 9.12 -8.03 2.40
C ILE A 103 9.46 -6.69 1.75
N ARG A 104 8.64 -5.65 1.96
CA ARG A 104 8.89 -4.30 1.43
C ARG A 104 10.23 -3.73 1.88
N ARG A 105 10.57 -3.86 3.17
CA ARG A 105 11.86 -3.40 3.69
C ARG A 105 13.03 -4.18 3.09
N ALA A 106 12.91 -5.50 3.03
CA ALA A 106 13.96 -6.35 2.46
C ALA A 106 14.20 -6.03 0.99
N ARG A 107 13.13 -5.87 0.19
CA ARG A 107 13.21 -5.49 -1.22
C ARG A 107 13.92 -4.14 -1.38
N LYS A 108 13.50 -3.11 -0.62
CA LYS A 108 14.14 -1.78 -0.65
C LYS A 108 15.64 -1.83 -0.32
N MET A 109 16.04 -2.62 0.68
CA MET A 109 17.45 -2.79 1.03
C MET A 109 18.25 -3.47 -0.08
N LEU A 110 17.68 -4.50 -0.72
CA LEU A 110 18.32 -5.20 -1.83
C LEU A 110 18.45 -4.34 -3.08
N GLU A 111 17.48 -3.48 -3.38
CA GLU A 111 17.56 -2.55 -4.51
C GLU A 111 18.63 -1.47 -4.35
N LEU A 112 18.93 -1.07 -3.11
CA LEU A 112 20.04 -0.17 -2.78
C LEU A 112 21.41 -0.88 -2.81
N THR A 113 21.42 -2.21 -2.85
CA THR A 113 22.65 -3.01 -2.85
C THR A 113 23.19 -3.14 -4.28
N ARG A 114 24.53 -3.23 -4.43
CA ARG A 114 25.16 -3.45 -5.72
C ARG A 114 24.60 -4.71 -6.38
N ARG A 115 24.17 -4.59 -7.65
CA ARG A 115 23.67 -5.73 -8.44
C ARG A 115 24.68 -6.87 -8.45
N SER A 116 24.21 -8.03 -8.05
CA SER A 116 24.93 -9.30 -8.09
C SER A 116 23.91 -10.43 -8.28
N LEU A 117 24.38 -11.59 -8.74
CA LEU A 117 23.54 -12.77 -8.90
C LEU A 117 22.85 -13.18 -7.58
N VAL A 118 23.51 -12.94 -6.44
CA VAL A 118 22.95 -13.21 -5.11
C VAL A 118 21.80 -12.26 -4.78
N VAL A 119 21.94 -10.96 -5.08
CA VAL A 119 20.88 -9.98 -4.88
C VAL A 119 19.68 -10.29 -5.78
N GLU A 120 19.93 -10.69 -7.03
CA GLU A 120 18.86 -11.07 -7.97
C GLU A 120 18.10 -12.32 -7.54
N THR A 121 18.77 -13.34 -7.00
CA THR A 121 18.10 -14.53 -6.46
C THR A 121 17.29 -14.22 -5.21
N GLN A 122 17.80 -13.37 -4.31
CA GLN A 122 17.05 -12.93 -3.13
C GLN A 122 15.80 -12.12 -3.50
N LEU A 123 15.89 -11.24 -4.49
CA LEU A 123 14.72 -10.49 -4.99
C LEU A 123 13.65 -11.45 -5.54
N LYS A 124 14.03 -12.46 -6.33
CA LYS A 124 13.10 -13.49 -6.82
C LYS A 124 12.45 -14.31 -5.70
N GLN A 125 13.19 -14.59 -4.63
CA GLN A 125 12.63 -15.27 -3.46
C GLN A 125 11.57 -14.41 -2.77
N LEU A 126 11.83 -13.11 -2.60
CA LEU A 126 10.86 -12.17 -2.04
C LEU A 126 9.61 -12.02 -2.91
N ASP A 127 9.78 -12.00 -4.24
CA ASP A 127 8.65 -11.96 -5.19
C ASP A 127 7.75 -13.20 -4.99
N LYS A 128 8.35 -14.39 -4.86
CA LYS A 128 7.60 -15.63 -4.60
C LYS A 128 6.92 -15.64 -3.24
N GLU A 129 7.61 -15.20 -2.19
CA GLU A 129 7.02 -15.08 -0.85
C GLU A 129 5.83 -14.12 -0.84
N GLU A 130 5.88 -13.04 -1.61
CA GLU A 130 4.76 -12.10 -1.73
C GLU A 130 3.56 -12.71 -2.46
N GLU A 131 3.79 -13.45 -3.54
CA GLU A 131 2.73 -14.21 -4.24
C GLU A 131 2.07 -15.25 -3.32
N GLU A 132 2.86 -15.98 -2.54
CA GLU A 132 2.35 -16.95 -1.56
C GLU A 132 1.52 -16.26 -0.46
N LEU A 133 1.93 -15.07 0.00
CA LEU A 133 1.15 -14.29 0.97
C LEU A 133 -0.17 -13.79 0.38
N ASP A 134 -0.14 -13.27 -0.85
CA ASP A 134 -1.36 -12.84 -1.56
C ASP A 134 -2.32 -14.02 -1.74
N HIS A 135 -1.80 -15.18 -2.16
CA HIS A 135 -2.61 -16.39 -2.30
C HIS A 135 -3.20 -16.86 -0.96
N ASN A 136 -2.41 -16.83 0.11
CA ASN A 136 -2.90 -17.16 1.44
C ASN A 136 -3.96 -16.17 1.91
N GLU A 137 -3.85 -14.89 1.57
CA GLU A 137 -4.93 -13.92 1.84
C GLU A 137 -6.22 -14.27 1.09
N GLU A 138 -6.14 -14.69 -0.18
CA GLU A 138 -7.33 -15.09 -0.96
C GLU A 138 -8.08 -16.30 -0.38
N LEU A 139 -7.39 -17.18 0.34
CA LEU A 139 -7.92 -18.44 0.89
C LEU A 139 -8.58 -18.30 2.27
N TYR A 140 -8.31 -17.22 3.01
CA TYR A 140 -8.97 -16.90 4.30
C TYR A 140 -10.15 -15.94 4.10
#